data_AF-A0A6G1TYY0-F1
#
_entry.id   AF-A0A6G1TYY0-F1
#
_cell.length_a   1.000
_cell.length_b   1.000
_cell.length_c   1.000
_cell.angle_alpha   90.00
_cell.angle_beta   90.00
_cell.angle_gamma   90.00
#
_symmetry.space_group_name_H-M   'P 1'
#
loop_
_entity.id
_entity.type
_entity.pdbx_description
1 polymer ?
#
loop_
_entity_poly.entity_id
_entity_poly.type
_entity_poly.pdbx_seq_one_letter_code
_entity_poly.pdbx_strand_id
1 'polypeptide(L)' 'MKNQKLKKSFRALPTMGMAFIVLGVLLLAASFAMNIKNNSMLYAGLFFILAGVAGYIYTIKKG' A
#
# COMPACT_ATOMS: atom_id res chain seq x y z
N MET A 1 15.07 -6.54 28.04
CA MET A 1 14.26 -7.13 26.93
C MET A 1 13.38 -6.08 26.20
N LYS A 2 13.93 -4.96 25.70
CA LYS A 2 13.13 -3.90 25.02
C LYS A 2 13.36 -3.78 23.50
N ASN A 3 14.49 -4.29 22.97
CA ASN A 3 14.89 -4.04 21.57
C ASN A 3 14.32 -5.01 20.52
N GLN A 4 13.69 -6.13 20.93
CA GLN A 4 13.16 -7.11 19.95
C GLN A 4 11.78 -6.74 19.38
N LYS A 5 10.95 -5.99 20.13
CA LYS A 5 9.63 -5.54 19.62
C LYS A 5 9.77 -4.51 18.51
N LEU A 6 10.74 -3.59 18.62
CA LEU A 6 11.02 -2.59 17.59
C LEU A 6 11.51 -3.25 16.28
N LYS A 7 12.45 -4.21 16.36
CA LYS A 7 12.90 -4.96 15.16
C LYS A 7 11.77 -5.74 14.47
N LYS A 8 10.78 -6.25 15.22
CA LYS A 8 9.58 -6.89 14.65
C LYS A 8 8.63 -5.87 13.99
N SER A 9 8.40 -4.70 14.58
CA SER A 9 7.61 -3.62 13.96
C SER A 9 8.25 -3.04 12.71
N PHE A 10 9.59 -2.94 12.66
CA PHE A 10 10.30 -2.48 11.47
C PHE A 10 10.21 -3.46 10.29
N ARG A 11 10.10 -4.77 10.53
CA ARG A 11 9.78 -5.75 9.48
C ARG A 11 8.33 -5.67 9.01
N ALA A 12 7.40 -5.25 9.86
CA ALA A 12 5.99 -5.13 9.50
C ALA A 12 5.70 -3.93 8.57
N LEU A 13 6.48 -2.85 8.68
CA LEU A 13 6.29 -1.63 7.90
C LEU A 13 6.44 -1.81 6.37
N PRO A 14 7.48 -2.47 5.82
CA PRO A 14 7.57 -2.72 4.38
C PRO A 14 6.45 -3.64 3.88
N THR A 15 6.03 -4.64 4.67
CA THR A 15 4.84 -5.46 4.36
C THR A 15 3.55 -4.64 4.27
N MET A 16 3.42 -3.58 5.07
CA MET A 16 2.25 -2.71 5.06
C MET A 16 2.19 -1.86 3.79
N GLY A 17 3.32 -1.32 3.34
CA GLY A 17 3.42 -0.63 2.04
C GLY A 17 3.06 -1.53 0.86
N MET A 18 3.58 -2.77 0.85
CA MET A 18 3.23 -3.77 -0.17
C MET A 18 1.72 -4.11 -0.15
N ALA A 19 1.10 -4.23 1.02
CA ALA A 19 -0.34 -4.48 1.13
C ALA A 19 -1.17 -3.34 0.52
N PHE A 20 -0.78 -2.09 0.74
CA PHE A 20 -1.45 -0.92 0.14
C PHE A 20 -1.33 -0.90 -1.38
N ILE A 21 -0.17 -1.27 -1.93
CA ILE A 21 0.02 -1.40 -3.39
C ILE A 21 -0.90 -2.48 -3.96
N VAL A 22 -0.91 -3.67 -3.34
CA VAL A 22 -1.76 -4.79 -3.80
C VAL A 22 -3.25 -4.42 -3.74
N LEU A 23 -3.69 -3.77 -2.65
CA LEU A 23 -5.05 -3.25 -2.52
C LEU A 23 -5.39 -2.24 -3.63
N GLY A 24 -4.50 -1.31 -3.94
CA GLY A 24 -4.72 -0.32 -5.00
C GLY A 24 -4.84 -0.95 -6.39
N VAL A 25 -4.00 -1.96 -6.70
CA VAL A 25 -4.07 -2.71 -7.97
C VAL A 25 -5.37 -3.51 -8.06
N LEU A 26 -5.79 -4.17 -6.97
CA LEU A 26 -7.07 -4.87 -6.90
C LEU A 26 -8.26 -3.91 -7.11
N LEU A 27 -8.21 -2.70 -6.52
CA LEU A 27 -9.26 -1.69 -6.70
C LEU A 27 -9.35 -1.23 -8.16
N LEU A 28 -8.21 -1.01 -8.81
CA LEU A 28 -8.13 -0.67 -10.23
C LEU A 28 -8.72 -1.80 -11.10
N ALA A 29 -8.30 -3.05 -10.87
CA ALA A 29 -8.85 -4.21 -11.57
C ALA A 29 -10.36 -4.36 -11.37
N ALA A 30 -10.85 -4.16 -10.14
CA ALA A 30 -12.27 -4.22 -9.81
C ALA A 30 -13.06 -3.10 -10.50
N SER A 31 -12.48 -1.90 -10.62
CA SER A 31 -13.10 -0.78 -11.35
C SER A 31 -13.36 -1.12 -12.82
N PHE A 32 -12.41 -1.81 -13.47
CA PHE A 32 -12.56 -2.27 -14.85
C PHE A 32 -13.52 -3.46 -14.95
N ALA A 33 -13.42 -4.44 -14.05
CA ALA A 33 -14.28 -5.62 -14.05
C ALA A 33 -15.76 -5.29 -13.79
N MET A 34 -16.04 -4.30 -12.93
CA MET A 34 -17.40 -3.85 -12.61
C MET A 34 -17.92 -2.73 -13.52
N ASN A 35 -17.15 -2.31 -14.53
CA ASN A 35 -17.49 -1.22 -15.47
C ASN A 35 -18.02 0.04 -14.77
N ILE A 36 -17.34 0.46 -13.69
CA ILE A 36 -17.76 1.61 -12.89
C ILE A 36 -17.55 2.87 -13.74
N LYS A 37 -18.66 3.55 -14.09
CA LYS A 37 -18.62 4.77 -14.92
C LYS A 37 -17.97 5.97 -14.24
N ASN A 38 -17.81 5.92 -12.91
CA ASN A 38 -17.24 7.01 -12.14
C ASN A 38 -15.73 6.81 -11.93
N ASN A 39 -14.96 7.85 -12.20
CA ASN A 39 -13.49 7.82 -12.08
C ASN A 39 -13.01 7.77 -10.61
N SER A 40 -13.90 7.98 -9.65
CA SER A 40 -13.57 7.96 -8.21
C SER A 40 -12.85 6.69 -7.77
N MET A 41 -13.26 5.53 -8.29
CA MET A 41 -12.66 4.23 -7.94
C MET A 41 -11.25 4.07 -8.55
N LEU A 42 -11.04 4.59 -9.76
CA LEU A 42 -9.72 4.66 -10.39
C LEU A 42 -8.78 5.58 -9.58
N TYR A 43 -9.26 6.76 -9.16
CA TYR A 43 -8.48 7.68 -8.33
C TYR A 43 -8.17 7.09 -6.95
N ALA A 44 -9.10 6.37 -6.33
CA ALA A 44 -8.88 5.68 -5.07
C ALA A 44 -7.81 4.57 -5.21
N GLY A 45 -7.86 3.78 -6.28
CA GLY A 45 -6.83 2.78 -6.59
C GLY A 45 -5.45 3.42 -6.79
N LEU A 46 -5.39 4.51 -7.55
CA LEU A 46 -4.16 5.27 -7.79
C LEU A 46 -3.58 5.85 -6.49
N PHE A 47 -4.44 6.39 -5.62
CA PHE A 47 -4.06 6.91 -4.31
C PHE A 47 -3.46 5.81 -3.42
N PHE A 48 -4.09 4.64 -3.35
CA PHE A 48 -3.58 3.50 -2.58
C PHE A 48 -2.20 3.04 -3.05
N ILE A 49 -1.97 3.01 -4.37
CA ILE A 49 -0.65 2.67 -4.94
C ILE A 49 0.38 3.72 -4.54
N LEU A 50 0.09 5.01 -4.69
CA LEU A 50 1.01 6.09 -4.33
C LEU A 50 1.34 6.08 -2.83
N ALA A 51 0.34 5.93 -1.97
CA ALA A 51 0.54 5.82 -0.53
C ALA A 51 1.36 4.58 -0.15
N GLY A 52 1.10 3.44 -0.80
CA GLY A 52 1.87 2.22 -0.60
C GLY A 52 3.32 2.33 -1.04
N VAL A 53 3.59 2.94 -2.19
CA VAL A 53 4.96 3.21 -2.68
C VAL A 53 5.68 4.20 -1.77
N ALA A 54 5.03 5.29 -1.36
CA ALA A 54 5.61 6.25 -0.43
C ALA A 54 5.95 5.59 0.92
N GLY A 55 5.04 4.77 1.45
CA GLY A 55 5.27 3.96 2.64
C GLY A 55 6.44 3.00 2.46
N TYR A 56 6.50 2.30 1.33
CA TYR A 56 7.59 1.36 1.01
C TYR A 56 8.95 2.06 0.91
N ILE A 57 9.06 3.15 0.15
CA ILE A 57 10.30 3.94 0.02
C ILE A 57 10.74 4.47 1.38
N TYR A 58 9.81 4.99 2.19
CA TYR A 58 10.11 5.47 3.53
C TYR A 58 10.69 4.35 4.41
N THR A 59 10.18 3.13 4.28
CA THR A 59 10.70 1.98 5.04
C THR A 59 12.07 1.52 4.58
N ILE A 60 12.37 1.58 3.29
CA ILE A 60 13.72 1.28 2.78
C ILE A 60 14.71 2.34 3.27
N LYS A 61 14.35 3.64 3.18
CA LYS A 61 15.24 4.74 3.56
C LYS A 61 15.55 4.79 5.06
N LYS A 62 14.71 4.17 5.89
CA LYS A 62 14.85 4.11 7.35
C LYS A 62 15.36 2.75 7.87
N GLY A 63 15.45 1.75 6.98
CA GLY A 63 15.86 0.37 7.28
C GLY A 63 17.35 0.13 7.18
#